data_AF-A0A4U0SMD9-F1
#
_entry.id   AF-A0A4U0SMD9-F1
#
_cell.length_a   1.000
_cell.length_b   1.000
_cell.length_c   1.000
_cell.angle_alpha   90.00
_cell.angle_beta   90.00
_cell.angle_gamma   90.00
#
_symmetry.space_group_name_H-M   'P 1'
#
loop_
_entity.id
_entity.type
_entity.pdbx_description
1 polymer ?
#
loop_
_entity_poly.entity_id
_entity_poly.type
_entity_poly.pdbx_seq_one_letter_code
_entity_poly.pdbx_strand_id
1 'polypeptide(L)'
;MPSNIPVLAHQQPVRHRPKPFLVLPVLVALLAAFLVAVAQPSAHAAGTLLSQGKPATASSTEAVGTAASAAVDGSTTTRWSSAFSDPQWLQVDLGATAQISQVVLNWEAAYGTAFQIQTSADGTTWTSIYSTTTGTGGVQTLNVTGSGRYVRLYGTARATPYGYSLWEFQVYGTGGGTTTPPPTDAFWGDTSTIPAAQNAIEVKILNRTNGAYPDSQVYWSFNGQTHSIADQPYLDMPANSSGRMYFYVGSAASQYYDFIEFTVGGGVFNGNTTRVDAWGLPLAMRLHASDGYDVQVGDTQTIFNESRSQVFQDFINAVPQPFQVLAKTQAPYRIIAPGSDPSFQPGGVNANYFTSYAQSAGVNETTQYIFGCAGTMASNPTMCAALNRHVATLPSSSQSDPTKFYLSGPANYYAKFWHDKAINNLAYGFPYDDVAGQSSFISHANPQWLEVAVGF
;
A
#
# COMPACT_ATOMS: atom_id res chain seq x y z
N MET A 1 52.43 -71.12 34.26
CA MET A 1 53.88 -70.97 34.47
C MET A 1 54.18 -69.50 34.74
N PRO A 2 55.03 -69.19 35.72
CA PRO A 2 54.78 -68.13 36.70
C PRO A 2 55.73 -66.93 36.52
N SER A 3 55.42 -65.80 37.18
CA SER A 3 56.35 -64.82 37.79
C SER A 3 55.58 -63.51 38.03
N ASN A 4 55.68 -62.75 39.11
CA ASN A 4 56.29 -62.88 40.43
C ASN A 4 55.73 -61.66 41.20
N ILE A 5 55.03 -61.86 42.31
CA ILE A 5 55.49 -61.68 43.70
C ILE A 5 54.93 -60.39 44.34
N PRO A 6 54.54 -60.44 45.62
CA PRO A 6 53.65 -59.50 46.31
C PRO A 6 54.42 -58.56 47.25
N VAL A 7 53.73 -57.72 48.03
CA VAL A 7 53.87 -57.64 49.51
C VAL A 7 52.81 -56.69 50.08
N LEU A 8 52.10 -57.22 51.09
CA LEU A 8 51.13 -56.57 51.98
C LEU A 8 51.79 -55.57 52.94
N ALA A 9 51.01 -54.57 53.37
CA ALA A 9 50.83 -54.32 54.81
C ALA A 9 49.42 -53.75 55.05
N HIS A 10 48.46 -54.57 55.50
CA HIS A 10 48.11 -54.80 56.92
C HIS A 10 47.44 -53.60 57.61
N GLN A 11 46.11 -53.62 57.74
CA GLN A 11 45.40 -54.06 58.95
C GLN A 11 43.91 -53.69 58.89
N GLN A 12 43.05 -54.72 58.91
CA GLN A 12 41.72 -54.69 59.53
C GLN A 12 41.87 -55.19 60.97
N PRO A 13 41.06 -54.81 61.98
CA PRO A 13 39.63 -55.17 62.04
C PRO A 13 38.77 -54.06 62.70
N VAL A 14 37.43 -54.07 62.74
CA VAL A 14 36.57 -54.98 63.51
C VAL A 14 35.13 -54.79 63.02
N ARG A 15 34.43 -55.90 62.77
CA ARG A 15 32.97 -55.97 62.64
C ARG A 15 32.37 -56.34 64.00
N HIS A 16 31.30 -55.66 64.42
CA HIS A 16 30.25 -56.30 65.21
C HIS A 16 28.86 -55.93 64.70
N ARG A 17 28.03 -56.97 64.62
CA ARG A 17 26.68 -57.06 64.04
C ARG A 17 25.58 -56.76 65.10
N PRO A 18 24.30 -56.62 64.70
CA PRO A 18 23.40 -55.57 65.17
C PRO A 18 22.13 -56.07 65.88
N LYS A 19 21.25 -55.12 66.27
CA LYS A 19 19.75 -55.09 66.22
C LYS A 19 19.13 -54.49 67.50
N PRO A 20 17.86 -54.05 67.52
CA PRO A 20 17.05 -53.32 66.52
C PRO A 20 16.16 -52.22 67.17
N PHE A 21 15.11 -51.77 66.45
CA PHE A 21 13.99 -50.87 66.82
C PHE A 21 14.21 -49.37 66.57
N LEU A 22 13.34 -48.59 65.93
CA LEU A 22 12.08 -48.73 65.16
C LEU A 22 11.84 -47.28 64.65
N VAL A 23 11.48 -46.94 63.40
CA VAL A 23 10.12 -46.69 62.89
C VAL A 23 10.26 -46.01 61.50
N LEU A 24 9.78 -46.67 60.44
CA LEU A 24 8.88 -46.25 59.32
C LEU A 24 9.00 -44.87 58.58
N PRO A 25 8.48 -44.70 57.33
CA PRO A 25 9.26 -44.73 56.07
C PRO A 25 8.91 -43.62 55.02
N VAL A 26 9.38 -43.80 53.77
CA VAL A 26 8.77 -43.42 52.46
C VAL A 26 9.35 -42.21 51.70
N LEU A 27 10.30 -42.50 50.79
CA LEU A 27 10.12 -42.42 49.33
C LEU A 27 9.46 -41.15 48.72
N VAL A 28 10.20 -40.04 48.54
CA VAL A 28 10.08 -39.13 47.37
C VAL A 28 11.39 -38.34 47.23
N ALA A 29 12.33 -38.80 46.39
CA ALA A 29 13.57 -38.05 46.12
C ALA A 29 13.99 -38.08 44.64
N LEU A 30 13.00 -38.07 43.73
CA LEU A 30 13.21 -37.99 42.28
C LEU A 30 12.13 -37.15 41.57
N LEU A 31 11.55 -36.15 42.25
CA LEU A 31 10.57 -35.23 41.65
C LEU A 31 10.60 -33.82 42.27
N ALA A 32 11.80 -33.24 42.46
CA ALA A 32 11.96 -31.87 42.96
C ALA A 32 13.05 -31.09 42.21
N ALA A 33 13.18 -31.35 40.91
CA ALA A 33 14.05 -30.59 40.00
C ALA A 33 13.25 -30.05 38.82
N PHE A 34 12.11 -29.40 39.08
CA PHE A 34 11.41 -28.59 38.08
C PHE A 34 10.60 -27.52 38.81
N LEU A 35 10.65 -26.28 38.30
CA LEU A 35 9.97 -25.06 38.77
C LEU A 35 10.78 -24.14 39.69
N VAL A 36 11.89 -23.61 39.14
CA VAL A 36 12.09 -22.16 39.19
C VAL A 36 11.96 -21.65 37.76
N ALA A 37 10.73 -21.46 37.31
CA ALA A 37 10.48 -20.62 36.14
C ALA A 37 10.73 -19.18 36.61
N VAL A 38 11.93 -18.67 36.36
CA VAL A 38 12.13 -17.22 36.33
C VAL A 38 11.16 -16.72 35.27
N ALA A 39 10.19 -15.89 35.66
CA ALA A 39 9.39 -15.14 34.70
C ALA A 39 10.35 -14.25 33.91
N GLN A 40 10.84 -14.75 32.78
CA GLN A 40 11.46 -13.89 31.79
C GLN A 40 10.38 -12.89 31.36
N PRO A 41 10.63 -11.57 31.39
CA PRO A 41 9.73 -10.66 30.71
C PRO A 41 9.59 -11.16 29.28
N SER A 42 8.35 -11.38 28.84
CA SER A 42 8.06 -11.71 27.45
C SER A 42 8.81 -10.70 26.59
N ALA A 43 9.76 -11.15 25.78
CA ALA A 43 10.37 -10.31 24.77
C ALA A 43 9.23 -9.83 23.85
N HIS A 44 8.76 -8.60 24.04
CA HIS A 44 7.96 -7.93 23.03
C HIS A 44 8.86 -7.89 21.80
N ALA A 45 8.49 -8.62 20.75
CA ALA A 45 9.08 -8.38 19.44
C ALA A 45 8.99 -6.88 19.17
N ALA A 46 10.12 -6.24 18.82
CA ALA A 46 10.09 -4.85 18.37
C ALA A 46 9.03 -4.74 17.26
N GLY A 47 8.17 -3.72 17.34
CA GLY A 47 7.12 -3.51 16.35
C GLY A 47 7.69 -3.50 14.93
N THR A 48 6.89 -3.87 13.93
CA THR A 48 7.31 -3.78 12.52
C THR A 48 7.38 -2.30 12.12
N LEU A 49 8.40 -1.88 11.37
CA LEU A 49 8.45 -0.52 10.80
C LEU A 49 7.37 -0.40 9.71
N LEU A 50 6.36 0.42 9.97
CA LEU A 50 5.18 0.56 9.12
C LEU A 50 5.24 1.76 8.17
N SER A 51 6.00 2.81 8.50
CA SER A 51 6.01 4.06 7.71
C SER A 51 6.97 4.04 6.51
N GLN A 52 7.92 3.10 6.45
CA GLN A 52 8.95 3.10 5.42
C GLN A 52 8.36 2.97 4.01
N GLY A 53 8.71 3.90 3.12
CA GLY A 53 8.28 3.94 1.72
C GLY A 53 6.79 4.24 1.54
N LYS A 54 6.09 4.62 2.62
CA LYS A 54 4.66 4.94 2.57
C LYS A 54 4.43 6.35 2.02
N PRO A 55 3.25 6.61 1.42
CA PRO A 55 2.87 7.98 1.06
C PRO A 55 2.92 8.91 2.28
N ALA A 56 3.58 10.05 2.10
CA ALA A 56 3.66 11.09 3.12
C ALA A 56 3.30 12.44 2.52
N THR A 57 2.58 13.26 3.28
CA THR A 57 2.27 14.65 2.93
C THR A 57 2.57 15.55 4.13
N ALA A 58 2.72 16.85 3.88
CA ALA A 58 3.01 17.83 4.93
C ALA A 58 2.20 19.10 4.72
N SER A 59 2.12 19.94 5.76
CA SER A 59 1.52 21.27 5.67
C SER A 59 2.28 22.22 4.75
N SER A 60 3.58 22.01 4.60
CA SER A 60 4.45 22.79 3.72
C SER A 60 5.79 22.10 3.49
N THR A 61 6.54 22.61 2.52
CA THR A 61 7.94 22.27 2.25
C THR A 61 8.80 23.56 2.29
N GLU A 62 10.03 23.49 2.79
CA GLU A 62 10.96 24.63 2.83
C GLU A 62 11.43 24.99 1.41
N ALA A 63 11.82 23.96 0.65
CA ALA A 63 12.35 24.08 -0.71
C ALA A 63 12.23 22.76 -1.48
N VAL A 64 12.50 22.80 -2.78
CA VAL A 64 12.68 21.62 -3.62
C VAL A 64 13.71 20.68 -2.98
N GLY A 65 13.39 19.38 -2.92
CA GLY A 65 14.24 18.36 -2.29
C GLY A 65 14.02 18.19 -0.78
N THR A 66 13.07 18.91 -0.18
CA THR A 66 12.68 18.75 1.25
C THR A 66 11.26 18.23 1.44
N ALA A 67 10.79 17.42 0.49
CA ALA A 67 9.43 16.88 0.47
C ALA A 67 9.14 15.95 1.65
N ALA A 68 7.85 15.76 1.96
CA ALA A 68 7.40 14.87 3.04
C ALA A 68 7.90 13.42 2.88
N SER A 69 8.00 12.94 1.64
CA SER A 69 8.52 11.61 1.30
C SER A 69 9.96 11.38 1.78
N ALA A 70 10.77 12.43 1.87
CA ALA A 70 12.15 12.35 2.31
C ALA A 70 12.32 12.02 3.80
N ALA A 71 11.25 12.05 4.60
CA ALA A 71 11.27 11.62 5.99
C ALA A 71 10.79 10.17 6.18
N VAL A 72 10.51 9.44 5.10
CA VAL A 72 10.07 8.03 5.15
C VAL A 72 10.76 7.18 4.09
N ASP A 73 11.90 7.63 3.57
CA ASP A 73 12.64 6.97 2.48
C ASP A 73 13.76 6.05 3.01
N GLY A 74 14.08 6.14 4.31
CA GLY A 74 15.04 5.26 4.99
C GLY A 74 16.47 5.78 4.88
N SER A 75 16.62 7.01 4.39
CA SER A 75 17.89 7.69 4.22
C SER A 75 18.03 8.81 5.25
N THR A 76 19.14 8.78 5.98
CA THR A 76 19.48 9.86 6.93
C THR A 76 20.23 11.02 6.28
N THR A 77 20.24 11.07 4.95
CA THR A 77 20.89 12.12 4.16
C THR A 77 19.89 13.02 3.40
N THR A 78 18.62 12.63 3.40
CA THR A 78 17.47 13.34 2.83
C THR A 78 16.52 13.72 3.97
N ARG A 79 15.84 14.87 3.88
CA ARG A 79 14.99 15.37 4.99
C ARG A 79 13.71 15.99 4.49
N TRP A 80 12.63 15.82 5.24
CA TRP A 80 11.52 16.77 5.17
C TRP A 80 11.90 18.06 5.89
N SER A 81 11.45 19.20 5.37
CA SER A 81 11.49 20.46 6.10
C SER A 81 10.29 21.33 5.81
N SER A 82 9.78 22.01 6.82
CA SER A 82 8.60 22.89 6.71
C SER A 82 8.97 24.37 6.53
N ALA A 83 7.98 25.16 6.14
CA ALA A 83 8.01 26.61 6.26
C ALA A 83 8.25 27.07 7.72
N PHE A 84 8.78 28.28 7.88
CA PHE A 84 9.30 28.77 9.16
C PHE A 84 8.19 29.39 10.02
N SER A 85 7.14 28.63 10.28
CA SER A 85 5.97 29.05 11.05
C SER A 85 5.45 27.93 11.94
N ASP A 86 4.56 28.27 12.85
CA ASP A 86 3.87 27.35 13.75
C ASP A 86 2.35 27.54 13.60
N PRO A 87 1.55 26.47 13.55
CA PRO A 87 1.92 25.06 13.57
C PRO A 87 2.33 24.52 12.19
N GLN A 88 3.04 23.39 12.15
CA GLN A 88 3.32 22.60 10.94
C GLN A 88 3.11 21.12 11.21
N TRP A 89 2.87 20.32 10.17
CA TRP A 89 2.68 18.88 10.29
C TRP A 89 3.29 18.09 9.13
N LEU A 90 3.67 16.85 9.45
CA LEU A 90 4.08 15.80 8.52
C LEU A 90 3.24 14.57 8.83
N GLN A 91 2.55 14.01 7.84
CA GLN A 91 1.72 12.81 7.99
C GLN A 91 2.17 11.68 7.08
N VAL A 92 1.91 10.45 7.50
CA VAL A 92 2.15 9.22 6.76
C VAL A 92 0.84 8.44 6.66
N ASP A 93 0.49 7.96 5.46
CA ASP A 93 -0.58 7.00 5.23
C ASP A 93 -0.03 5.58 5.31
N LEU A 94 -0.39 4.82 6.36
CA LEU A 94 0.06 3.44 6.53
C LEU A 94 -0.65 2.45 5.59
N GLY A 95 -1.64 2.91 4.80
CA GLY A 95 -2.40 2.17 3.80
C GLY A 95 -3.61 1.41 4.37
N ALA A 96 -3.59 1.10 5.66
CA ALA A 96 -4.73 0.54 6.39
C ALA A 96 -4.58 0.87 7.89
N THR A 97 -5.62 0.62 8.68
CA THR A 97 -5.54 0.79 10.13
C THR A 97 -4.42 -0.06 10.73
N ALA A 98 -3.52 0.58 11.47
CA ALA A 98 -2.45 -0.06 12.22
C ALA A 98 -2.61 0.19 13.73
N GLN A 99 -2.15 -0.77 14.52
CA GLN A 99 -1.89 -0.58 15.95
C GLN A 99 -0.47 -0.05 16.11
N ILE A 100 -0.33 1.15 16.66
CA ILE A 100 0.95 1.87 16.76
C ILE A 100 1.48 1.71 18.18
N SER A 101 2.70 1.20 18.28
CA SER A 101 3.38 0.94 19.56
C SER A 101 4.56 1.88 19.81
N GLN A 102 5.15 2.43 18.76
CA GLN A 102 6.30 3.30 18.88
C GLN A 102 6.40 4.27 17.70
N VAL A 103 6.90 5.47 17.98
CA VAL A 103 7.34 6.44 16.97
C VAL A 103 8.78 6.81 17.25
N VAL A 104 9.62 6.82 16.22
CA VAL A 104 10.98 7.36 16.28
C VAL A 104 11.05 8.58 15.36
N LEU A 105 11.41 9.71 15.94
CA LEU A 105 11.67 10.96 15.21
C LEU A 105 13.18 11.16 15.15
N ASN A 106 13.74 11.17 13.95
CA ASN A 106 15.13 11.55 13.75
C ASN A 106 15.17 12.99 13.22
N TRP A 107 15.33 13.94 14.14
CA TRP A 107 15.36 15.36 13.82
C TRP A 107 16.68 15.78 13.18
N GLU A 108 16.61 16.78 12.32
CA GLU A 108 17.75 17.63 11.98
C GLU A 108 18.09 18.55 13.18
N ALA A 109 19.10 19.41 13.05
CA ALA A 109 19.36 20.48 14.02
C ALA A 109 18.13 21.38 14.27
N ALA A 110 17.23 21.55 13.29
CA ALA A 110 15.95 22.22 13.44
C ALA A 110 14.83 21.25 13.87
N TYR A 111 14.34 21.39 15.11
CA TYR A 111 13.38 20.47 15.72
C TYR A 111 12.23 21.19 16.45
N GLY A 112 11.22 20.42 16.87
CA GLY A 112 10.11 20.89 17.71
C GLY A 112 10.36 20.72 19.21
N THR A 113 10.19 21.79 20.00
CA THR A 113 10.09 21.68 21.46
C THR A 113 8.68 21.29 21.88
N ALA A 114 7.65 21.81 21.22
CA ALA A 114 6.27 21.40 21.44
C ALA A 114 5.69 20.72 20.20
N PHE A 115 5.20 19.50 20.38
CA PHE A 115 4.56 18.73 19.31
C PHE A 115 3.66 17.63 19.86
N GLN A 116 2.81 17.11 18.98
CA GLN A 116 1.95 15.97 19.23
C GLN A 116 2.19 14.89 18.18
N ILE A 117 2.03 13.62 18.56
CA ILE A 117 1.79 12.54 17.60
C ILE A 117 0.30 12.27 17.61
N GLN A 118 -0.29 12.27 16.42
CA GLN A 118 -1.73 12.08 16.25
C GLN A 118 -2.01 10.96 15.26
N THR A 119 -3.14 10.28 15.45
CA THR A 119 -3.63 9.26 14.53
C THR A 119 -4.99 9.64 13.97
N SER A 120 -5.30 9.12 12.79
CA SER A 120 -6.59 9.31 12.14
C SER A 120 -6.98 8.08 11.33
N ALA A 121 -8.28 7.81 11.23
CA ALA A 121 -8.83 6.81 10.31
C ALA A 121 -9.05 7.37 8.90
N ASP A 122 -9.27 8.68 8.76
CA ASP A 122 -9.74 9.34 7.54
C ASP A 122 -8.83 10.47 7.03
N GLY A 123 -7.78 10.83 7.80
CA GLY A 123 -6.84 11.90 7.46
C GLY A 123 -7.33 13.31 7.81
N THR A 124 -8.54 13.44 8.35
CA THR A 124 -9.20 14.72 8.65
C THR A 124 -9.51 14.90 10.14
N THR A 125 -9.97 13.85 10.81
CA THR A 125 -10.28 13.84 12.24
C THR A 125 -9.14 13.20 13.00
N TRP A 126 -8.51 13.94 13.93
CA TRP A 126 -7.26 13.53 14.57
C TRP A 126 -7.41 13.32 16.07
N THR A 127 -6.80 12.25 16.57
CA THR A 127 -6.71 11.94 18.00
C THR A 127 -5.25 11.96 18.42
N SER A 128 -4.90 12.70 19.46
CA SER A 128 -3.54 12.76 19.99
C SER A 128 -3.22 11.53 20.83
N ILE A 129 -2.13 10.85 20.48
CA ILE A 129 -1.62 9.66 21.16
C ILE A 129 -0.31 9.93 21.91
N TYR A 130 0.27 11.11 21.71
CA TYR A 130 1.41 11.65 22.45
C TYR A 130 1.41 13.18 22.39
N SER A 131 1.94 13.85 23.41
CA SER A 131 2.17 15.30 23.41
C SER A 131 3.36 15.65 24.30
N THR A 132 4.14 16.65 23.89
CA THR A 132 5.24 17.22 24.69
C THR A 132 5.38 18.71 24.43
N THR A 133 5.98 19.42 25.38
CA THR A 133 6.44 20.82 25.27
C THR A 133 7.93 20.98 25.54
N THR A 134 8.64 19.88 25.78
CA THR A 134 10.06 19.84 26.14
C THR A 134 10.84 18.89 25.23
N GLY A 135 10.49 18.84 23.94
CA GLY A 135 11.23 18.10 22.92
C GLY A 135 12.70 18.49 22.90
N THR A 136 13.57 17.51 22.66
CA THR A 136 15.03 17.67 22.80
C THR A 136 15.77 17.69 21.46
N GLY A 137 15.09 17.40 20.35
CA GLY A 137 15.74 17.18 19.05
C GLY A 137 16.51 15.86 19.00
N GLY A 138 17.37 15.70 18.01
CA GLY A 138 18.12 14.46 17.77
C GLY A 138 17.20 13.27 17.46
N VAL A 139 17.61 12.06 17.85
CA VAL A 139 16.76 10.86 17.74
C VAL A 139 15.90 10.73 19.00
N GLN A 140 14.59 10.85 18.85
CA GLN A 140 13.63 10.69 19.93
C GLN A 140 12.77 9.44 19.70
N THR A 141 12.88 8.46 20.59
CA THR A 141 12.01 7.29 20.63
C THR A 141 10.85 7.54 21.59
N LEU A 142 9.63 7.47 21.07
CA LEU A 142 8.39 7.70 21.78
C LEU A 142 7.61 6.39 21.85
N ASN A 143 7.41 5.88 23.06
CA ASN A 143 6.48 4.77 23.27
C ASN A 143 5.06 5.35 23.30
N VAL A 144 4.20 4.85 22.43
CA VAL A 144 2.85 5.37 22.24
C VAL A 144 1.87 4.22 22.18
N THR A 145 0.58 4.51 22.34
CA THR A 145 -0.47 3.53 22.12
C THR A 145 -1.60 4.23 21.40
N GLY A 146 -1.91 3.74 20.20
CA GLY A 146 -2.90 4.33 19.34
C GLY A 146 -3.24 3.45 18.16
N SER A 147 -4.34 3.76 17.50
CA SER A 147 -4.77 3.10 16.28
C SER A 147 -5.15 4.14 15.24
N GLY A 148 -4.83 3.86 13.98
CA GLY A 148 -5.20 4.72 12.84
C GLY A 148 -4.55 4.24 11.54
N ARG A 149 -5.10 4.71 10.41
CA ARG A 149 -4.49 4.56 9.08
C ARG A 149 -3.42 5.62 8.86
N TYR A 150 -3.70 6.85 9.30
CA TYR A 150 -2.77 7.97 9.18
C TYR A 150 -2.13 8.25 10.53
N VAL A 151 -0.85 8.60 10.50
CA VAL A 151 -0.09 9.08 11.67
C VAL A 151 0.59 10.37 11.29
N ARG A 152 0.49 11.40 12.14
CA ARG A 152 1.19 12.66 11.90
C ARG A 152 1.94 13.16 13.11
N LEU A 153 3.07 13.80 12.83
CA LEU A 153 3.68 14.80 13.71
C LEU A 153 2.91 16.11 13.53
N TYR A 154 2.44 16.71 14.62
CA TYR A 154 1.85 18.05 14.64
C TYR A 154 2.68 18.96 15.55
N GLY A 155 3.57 19.75 14.97
CA GLY A 155 4.46 20.67 15.67
C GLY A 155 3.78 22.00 15.99
N THR A 156 3.89 22.45 17.25
CA THR A 156 3.26 23.68 17.75
C THR A 156 4.23 24.70 18.31
N ALA A 157 5.48 24.33 18.59
CA ALA A 157 6.56 25.28 18.85
C ALA A 157 7.92 24.74 18.37
N ARG A 158 8.62 25.53 17.54
CA ARG A 158 9.98 25.24 17.06
C ARG A 158 11.03 25.59 18.11
N ALA A 159 12.11 24.82 18.12
CA ALA A 159 13.27 25.07 18.96
C ALA A 159 14.23 26.13 18.39
N THR A 160 14.15 26.35 17.07
CA THR A 160 15.03 27.25 16.32
C THR A 160 14.19 28.21 15.48
N PRO A 161 14.78 29.27 14.90
CA PRO A 161 14.09 30.13 13.94
C PRO A 161 13.70 29.43 12.62
N TYR A 162 14.33 28.29 12.31
CA TYR A 162 14.07 27.48 11.10
C TYR A 162 12.82 26.62 11.24
N GLY A 163 12.35 26.02 10.14
CA GLY A 163 11.21 25.11 10.13
C GLY A 163 11.49 23.79 10.86
N TYR A 164 10.44 23.04 11.18
CA TYR A 164 10.60 21.64 11.62
C TYR A 164 11.30 20.83 10.52
N SER A 165 12.26 19.98 10.89
CA SER A 165 12.93 19.14 9.93
C SER A 165 13.28 17.74 10.47
N LEU A 166 12.92 16.72 9.70
CA LEU A 166 13.13 15.32 10.04
C LEU A 166 13.94 14.65 8.94
N TRP A 167 15.03 13.99 9.33
CA TRP A 167 15.67 12.98 8.51
C TRP A 167 14.74 11.78 8.35
N GLU A 168 14.10 11.32 9.42
CA GLU A 168 13.21 10.16 9.40
C GLU A 168 12.05 10.29 10.40
N PHE A 169 10.86 9.87 9.98
CA PHE A 169 9.63 9.71 10.75
C PHE A 169 9.19 8.25 10.72
N GLN A 170 9.64 7.51 11.71
CA GLN A 170 9.49 6.06 11.76
C GLN A 170 8.33 5.68 12.68
N VAL A 171 7.32 5.01 12.14
CA VAL A 171 6.15 4.53 12.88
C VAL A 171 6.22 3.02 12.96
N TYR A 172 6.22 2.48 14.17
CA TYR A 172 6.30 1.06 14.44
C TYR A 172 5.01 0.53 15.03
N GLY A 173 4.65 -0.70 14.67
CA GLY A 173 3.40 -1.29 15.09
C GLY A 173 3.10 -2.67 14.49
N THR A 174 1.82 -3.01 14.47
CA THR A 174 1.25 -4.18 13.79
C THR A 174 0.04 -3.78 12.97
N GLY A 175 -0.28 -4.55 11.93
CA GLY A 175 -1.29 -4.13 10.94
C GLY A 175 -0.71 -3.10 9.97
N GLY A 176 -1.53 -2.15 9.52
CA GLY A 176 -1.19 -1.34 8.36
C GLY A 176 -1.32 -2.14 7.06
N GLY A 177 -1.38 -1.44 5.93
CA GLY A 177 -1.42 -2.12 4.64
C GLY A 177 -0.06 -2.76 4.35
N THR A 178 -0.03 -3.99 3.82
CA THR A 178 1.11 -4.43 3.01
C THR A 178 1.03 -3.71 1.67
N THR A 179 1.26 -2.39 1.69
CA THR A 179 1.19 -1.61 0.46
C THR A 179 2.31 -2.08 -0.45
N THR A 180 1.99 -2.40 -1.69
CA THR A 180 3.04 -2.59 -2.67
C THR A 180 3.73 -1.23 -2.88
N PRO A 181 5.05 -1.13 -2.67
CA PRO A 181 5.73 0.17 -2.65
C PRO A 181 5.63 0.86 -4.03
N PRO A 182 5.56 2.21 -4.06
CA PRO A 182 5.67 2.95 -5.31
C PRO A 182 7.03 2.68 -5.98
N PRO A 183 7.10 2.70 -7.33
CA PRO A 183 8.36 2.68 -8.05
C PRO A 183 9.33 3.78 -7.56
N THR A 184 10.62 3.46 -7.57
CA THR A 184 11.69 4.42 -7.25
C THR A 184 11.81 5.53 -8.31
N ASP A 185 12.50 6.64 -8.00
CA ASP A 185 12.74 7.71 -8.98
C ASP A 185 13.47 7.22 -10.24
N ALA A 186 14.32 6.19 -10.14
CA ALA A 186 14.97 5.60 -11.31
C ALA A 186 13.96 5.00 -12.31
N PHE A 187 12.80 4.53 -11.83
CA PHE A 187 11.73 4.09 -12.71
C PHE A 187 11.08 5.27 -13.45
N TRP A 188 10.99 6.45 -12.85
CA TRP A 188 10.35 7.62 -13.50
C TRP A 188 11.33 8.38 -14.40
N GLY A 189 12.60 8.40 -14.03
CA GLY A 189 13.66 9.10 -14.74
C GLY A 189 13.81 10.54 -14.25
N ASP A 190 14.57 11.34 -15.01
CA ASP A 190 14.89 12.71 -14.61
C ASP A 190 13.71 13.67 -14.89
N THR A 191 13.13 14.19 -13.82
CA THR A 191 12.02 15.15 -13.85
C THR A 191 12.47 16.58 -14.13
N SER A 192 13.77 16.91 -13.97
CA SER A 192 14.30 18.25 -14.26
C SER A 192 14.27 18.61 -15.75
N THR A 193 14.09 17.60 -16.61
CA THR A 193 13.97 17.74 -18.07
C THR A 193 12.56 18.01 -18.56
N ILE A 194 11.55 17.93 -17.67
CA ILE A 194 10.15 18.15 -18.04
C ILE A 194 9.95 19.65 -18.29
N PRO A 195 9.44 20.07 -19.46
CA PRO A 195 9.13 21.47 -19.73
C PRO A 195 8.11 22.02 -18.73
N ALA A 196 8.20 23.32 -18.44
CA ALA A 196 7.14 23.98 -17.71
C ALA A 196 5.87 24.04 -18.58
N ALA A 197 4.74 23.62 -18.01
CA ALA A 197 3.44 23.71 -18.66
C ALA A 197 3.13 25.16 -19.06
N GLN A 198 2.63 25.36 -20.28
CA GLN A 198 2.12 26.67 -20.73
C GLN A 198 0.59 26.73 -20.62
N ASN A 199 -0.06 25.57 -20.58
CA ASN A 199 -1.47 25.41 -20.31
C ASN A 199 -1.69 24.96 -18.85
N ALA A 200 -2.43 23.87 -18.64
CA ALA A 200 -2.87 23.46 -17.30
C ALA A 200 -1.90 22.45 -16.64
N ILE A 201 -1.30 21.55 -17.41
CA ILE A 201 -0.34 20.55 -16.92
C ILE A 201 0.51 20.02 -18.07
N GLU A 202 1.81 19.80 -17.84
CA GLU A 202 2.68 19.13 -18.81
C GLU A 202 2.59 17.61 -18.60
N VAL A 203 2.15 16.85 -19.60
CA VAL A 203 2.11 15.39 -19.54
C VAL A 203 3.34 14.82 -20.25
N LYS A 204 4.15 14.04 -19.53
CA LYS A 204 5.28 13.29 -20.09
C LYS A 204 4.91 11.82 -20.20
N ILE A 205 5.12 11.23 -21.37
CA ILE A 205 4.88 9.80 -21.59
C ILE A 205 6.22 9.07 -21.53
N LEU A 206 6.28 8.01 -20.72
CA LEU A 206 7.48 7.23 -20.48
C LEU A 206 7.32 5.82 -21.08
N ASN A 207 8.27 5.44 -21.93
CA ASN A 207 8.38 4.06 -22.38
C ASN A 207 8.99 3.20 -21.27
N ARG A 208 8.20 2.25 -20.75
CA ARG A 208 8.62 1.24 -19.76
C ARG A 208 8.27 -0.17 -20.23
N THR A 209 8.29 -0.40 -21.54
CA THR A 209 8.04 -1.73 -22.12
C THR A 209 9.23 -2.69 -21.98
N ASN A 210 10.22 -2.38 -21.14
CA ASN A 210 11.45 -3.18 -20.95
C ASN A 210 12.14 -3.62 -22.26
N GLY A 211 12.20 -2.71 -23.23
CA GLY A 211 12.84 -2.96 -24.53
C GLY A 211 12.00 -3.75 -25.53
N ALA A 212 10.78 -4.16 -25.19
CA ALA A 212 9.87 -4.83 -26.13
C ALA A 212 9.52 -3.95 -27.34
N TYR A 213 9.39 -2.63 -27.14
CA TYR A 213 9.12 -1.66 -28.19
C TYR A 213 10.02 -0.43 -28.03
N PRO A 214 10.59 0.10 -29.13
CA PRO A 214 11.24 1.41 -29.10
C PRO A 214 10.18 2.53 -28.99
N ASP A 215 10.61 3.74 -28.64
CA ASP A 215 9.72 4.92 -28.49
C ASP A 215 8.90 5.24 -29.75
N SER A 216 9.40 4.88 -30.94
CA SER A 216 8.68 5.02 -32.21
C SER A 216 7.52 4.03 -32.39
N GLN A 217 7.38 3.08 -31.47
CA GLN A 217 6.32 2.07 -31.46
C GLN A 217 5.46 2.11 -30.19
N VAL A 218 5.65 3.08 -29.32
CA VAL A 218 4.76 3.34 -28.18
C VAL A 218 4.02 4.63 -28.47
N TYR A 219 2.70 4.57 -28.53
CA TYR A 219 1.84 5.66 -28.98
C TYR A 219 0.94 6.13 -27.84
N TRP A 220 0.60 7.41 -27.87
CA TRP A 220 -0.51 7.97 -27.11
C TRP A 220 -1.52 8.61 -28.07
N SER A 221 -2.78 8.63 -27.67
CA SER A 221 -3.86 9.32 -28.38
C SER A 221 -4.75 10.10 -27.42
N PHE A 222 -5.01 11.37 -27.75
CA PHE A 222 -5.89 12.25 -26.99
C PHE A 222 -6.51 13.29 -27.91
N ASN A 223 -7.81 13.56 -27.76
CA ASN A 223 -8.56 14.55 -28.55
C ASN A 223 -8.32 14.48 -30.07
N GLY A 224 -8.27 13.26 -30.62
CA GLY A 224 -8.09 13.01 -32.05
C GLY A 224 -6.66 13.19 -32.58
N GLN A 225 -5.70 13.53 -31.71
CA GLN A 225 -4.27 13.50 -32.02
C GLN A 225 -3.69 12.15 -31.60
N THR A 226 -2.75 11.64 -32.38
CA THR A 226 -2.03 10.40 -32.06
C THR A 226 -0.58 10.54 -32.46
N HIS A 227 0.32 10.31 -31.50
CA HIS A 227 1.76 10.43 -31.70
C HIS A 227 2.48 9.26 -31.05
N SER A 228 3.66 8.91 -31.58
CA SER A 228 4.59 8.03 -30.88
C SER A 228 5.41 8.84 -29.85
N ILE A 229 5.97 8.19 -28.83
CA ILE A 229 6.88 8.85 -27.88
C ILE A 229 8.09 9.47 -28.61
N ALA A 230 8.61 8.80 -29.64
CA ALA A 230 9.76 9.32 -30.41
C ALA A 230 9.43 10.60 -31.20
N ASP A 231 8.16 10.78 -31.59
CA ASP A 231 7.69 11.96 -32.30
C ASP A 231 7.35 13.09 -31.32
N GLN A 232 6.59 12.77 -30.28
CA GLN A 232 6.13 13.73 -29.30
C GLN A 232 6.03 13.09 -27.90
N PRO A 233 7.08 13.18 -27.06
CA PRO A 233 7.11 12.58 -25.73
C PRO A 233 6.35 13.39 -24.67
N TYR A 234 5.94 14.62 -25.01
CA TYR A 234 5.27 15.56 -24.11
C TYR A 234 3.95 16.09 -24.71
N LEU A 235 3.00 16.38 -23.83
CA LEU A 235 1.74 17.04 -24.17
C LEU A 235 1.45 18.14 -23.15
N ASP A 236 1.60 19.40 -23.56
CA ASP A 236 1.15 20.56 -22.80
C ASP A 236 -0.39 20.60 -22.83
N MET A 237 -1.01 20.04 -21.79
CA MET A 237 -2.41 19.68 -21.80
C MET A 237 -3.29 20.88 -21.41
N PRO A 238 -4.26 21.27 -22.27
CA PRO A 238 -5.25 22.27 -21.91
C PRO A 238 -6.30 21.71 -20.95
N ALA A 239 -7.02 22.63 -20.30
CA ALA A 239 -8.17 22.27 -19.49
C ALA A 239 -9.20 21.48 -20.32
N ASN A 240 -9.80 20.46 -19.71
CA ASN A 240 -10.80 19.60 -20.30
C ASN A 240 -11.78 19.10 -19.22
N SER A 241 -12.99 18.72 -19.63
CA SER A 241 -14.08 18.32 -18.72
C SER A 241 -14.33 16.81 -18.63
N SER A 242 -13.69 16.02 -19.50
CA SER A 242 -13.73 14.55 -19.49
C SER A 242 -12.73 14.03 -20.54
N GLY A 243 -11.52 13.74 -20.09
CA GLY A 243 -10.42 13.27 -20.92
C GLY A 243 -10.19 11.77 -20.79
N ARG A 244 -9.92 11.11 -21.93
CA ARG A 244 -9.31 9.79 -22.00
C ARG A 244 -8.10 9.85 -22.88
N MET A 245 -6.94 9.51 -22.32
CA MET A 245 -5.71 9.36 -23.08
C MET A 245 -5.43 7.87 -23.24
N TYR A 246 -5.46 7.42 -24.48
CA TYR A 246 -5.21 6.03 -24.85
C TYR A 246 -3.73 5.81 -25.14
N PHE A 247 -3.21 4.64 -24.79
CA PHE A 247 -1.84 4.22 -25.06
C PHE A 247 -1.86 2.93 -25.86
N TYR A 248 -0.96 2.81 -26.83
CA TYR A 248 -0.84 1.66 -27.72
C TYR A 248 0.62 1.25 -27.87
N VAL A 249 0.87 -0.03 -28.07
CA VAL A 249 2.23 -0.53 -28.39
C VAL A 249 2.26 -1.30 -29.71
N GLY A 250 3.38 -1.23 -30.42
CA GLY A 250 3.60 -1.78 -31.75
C GLY A 250 3.06 -0.89 -32.87
N SER A 251 1.80 -0.44 -32.78
CA SER A 251 1.22 0.53 -33.70
C SER A 251 0.06 1.32 -33.07
N ALA A 252 -0.28 2.47 -33.64
CA ALA A 252 -1.43 3.30 -33.23
C ALA A 252 -2.81 2.60 -33.36
N ALA A 253 -2.89 1.49 -34.11
CA ALA A 253 -4.12 0.71 -34.29
C ALA A 253 -4.06 -0.65 -33.56
N SER A 254 -3.08 -0.84 -32.69
CA SER A 254 -2.85 -2.09 -31.97
C SER A 254 -4.02 -2.48 -31.06
N GLN A 255 -4.26 -3.78 -30.94
CA GLN A 255 -5.18 -4.32 -29.94
C GLN A 255 -4.57 -4.34 -28.54
N TYR A 256 -3.25 -4.15 -28.42
CA TYR A 256 -2.57 -3.92 -27.15
C TYR A 256 -2.67 -2.44 -26.81
N TYR A 257 -3.71 -2.09 -26.08
CA TYR A 257 -3.97 -0.72 -25.66
C TYR A 257 -4.52 -0.66 -24.26
N ASP A 258 -4.40 0.50 -23.63
CA ASP A 258 -5.06 0.83 -22.38
C ASP A 258 -5.26 2.35 -22.28
N PHE A 259 -5.87 2.86 -21.22
CA PHE A 259 -6.08 4.29 -21.07
C PHE A 259 -6.07 4.76 -19.62
N ILE A 260 -5.83 6.07 -19.46
CA ILE A 260 -6.11 6.80 -18.22
C ILE A 260 -7.33 7.71 -18.43
N GLU A 261 -8.02 8.00 -17.35
CA GLU A 261 -9.15 8.93 -17.32
C GLU A 261 -8.79 10.14 -16.48
N PHE A 262 -9.20 11.33 -16.91
CA PHE A 262 -8.94 12.55 -16.16
C PHE A 262 -9.93 13.68 -16.46
N THR A 263 -9.91 14.68 -15.61
CA THR A 263 -10.45 16.02 -15.82
C THR A 263 -9.37 17.00 -15.39
N VAL A 264 -8.92 17.83 -16.34
CA VAL A 264 -7.98 18.91 -16.05
C VAL A 264 -8.78 20.20 -15.98
N GLY A 265 -9.05 20.69 -14.76
CA GLY A 265 -9.67 21.99 -14.55
C GLY A 265 -8.67 23.14 -14.78
N GLY A 266 -9.11 24.39 -14.61
CA GLY A 266 -8.24 25.59 -14.74
C GLY A 266 -7.16 25.73 -13.65
N GLY A 267 -6.91 24.68 -12.86
CA GLY A 267 -5.93 24.68 -11.77
C GLY A 267 -6.00 23.44 -10.87
N VAL A 268 -6.70 22.38 -11.28
CA VAL A 268 -6.80 21.13 -10.53
C VAL A 268 -6.72 19.97 -11.52
N PHE A 269 -5.85 19.01 -11.26
CA PHE A 269 -5.87 17.72 -11.94
C PHE A 269 -6.76 16.76 -11.15
N ASN A 270 -7.58 15.98 -11.85
CA ASN A 270 -8.29 14.82 -11.30
C ASN A 270 -8.10 13.67 -12.27
N GLY A 271 -7.59 12.52 -11.84
CA GLY A 271 -7.42 11.41 -12.78
C GLY A 271 -7.03 10.10 -12.13
N ASN A 272 -7.13 9.03 -12.91
CA ASN A 272 -6.86 7.67 -12.48
C ASN A 272 -6.42 6.78 -13.65
N THR A 273 -5.67 5.73 -13.34
CA THR A 273 -5.65 4.52 -14.18
C THR A 273 -6.96 3.74 -13.96
N THR A 274 -7.34 2.82 -14.84
CA THR A 274 -8.57 2.05 -14.64
C THR A 274 -8.49 0.62 -15.14
N ARG A 275 -9.09 -0.31 -14.39
CA ARG A 275 -9.33 -1.71 -14.76
C ARG A 275 -10.82 -2.04 -14.72
N VAL A 276 -11.69 -1.03 -14.65
CA VAL A 276 -13.16 -1.18 -14.62
C VAL A 276 -13.67 -1.98 -15.81
N ASP A 277 -13.09 -1.75 -16.99
CA ASP A 277 -13.45 -2.49 -18.20
C ASP A 277 -12.55 -3.72 -18.41
N ALA A 278 -11.23 -3.51 -18.28
CA ALA A 278 -10.21 -4.51 -18.53
C ALA A 278 -8.80 -3.98 -18.24
N TRP A 279 -7.86 -4.89 -17.95
CA TRP A 279 -6.42 -4.61 -18.00
C TRP A 279 -5.88 -4.93 -19.40
N GLY A 280 -5.25 -3.95 -20.04
CA GLY A 280 -4.68 -4.06 -21.38
C GLY A 280 -3.16 -3.89 -21.41
N LEU A 281 -2.62 -2.86 -20.76
CA LEU A 281 -1.18 -2.57 -20.65
C LEU A 281 -0.85 -2.19 -19.20
N PRO A 282 0.36 -2.49 -18.69
CA PRO A 282 0.85 -1.86 -17.48
C PRO A 282 0.80 -0.34 -17.61
N LEU A 283 0.07 0.34 -16.71
CA LEU A 283 0.00 1.80 -16.65
C LEU A 283 0.21 2.29 -15.22
N ALA A 284 1.04 3.31 -15.06
CA ALA A 284 1.21 4.04 -13.81
C ALA A 284 1.29 5.56 -14.08
N MET A 285 0.90 6.35 -13.09
CA MET A 285 0.95 7.81 -13.12
C MET A 285 1.74 8.34 -11.93
N ARG A 286 2.47 9.45 -12.13
CA ARG A 286 3.09 10.27 -11.07
C ARG A 286 2.70 11.72 -11.27
N LEU A 287 1.96 12.30 -10.33
CA LEU A 287 1.51 13.68 -10.37
C LEU A 287 2.34 14.53 -9.43
N HIS A 288 2.85 15.64 -9.94
CA HIS A 288 3.54 16.65 -9.15
C HIS A 288 2.88 18.03 -9.26
N ALA A 289 2.89 18.77 -8.16
CA ALA A 289 2.32 20.10 -8.08
C ALA A 289 3.25 21.11 -7.39
N SER A 290 2.91 22.39 -7.53
CA SER A 290 3.77 23.50 -7.09
C SER A 290 4.01 23.59 -5.58
N ASP A 291 3.20 22.92 -4.76
CA ASP A 291 3.34 22.86 -3.30
C ASP A 291 4.21 21.68 -2.80
N GLY A 292 4.79 20.92 -3.74
CA GLY A 292 5.61 19.74 -3.44
C GLY A 292 4.80 18.45 -3.27
N TYR A 293 3.49 18.45 -3.59
CA TYR A 293 2.74 17.21 -3.77
C TYR A 293 3.38 16.38 -4.88
N ASP A 294 3.67 15.12 -4.58
CA ASP A 294 4.26 14.14 -5.50
C ASP A 294 3.72 12.73 -5.16
N VAL A 295 2.77 12.24 -5.95
CA VAL A 295 2.04 10.99 -5.66
C VAL A 295 1.99 10.10 -6.89
N GLN A 296 2.17 8.80 -6.64
CA GLN A 296 2.19 7.74 -7.65
C GLN A 296 1.00 6.78 -7.47
N VAL A 297 0.38 6.38 -8.58
CA VAL A 297 -0.74 5.42 -8.63
C VAL A 297 -0.67 4.55 -9.88
N GLY A 298 -1.38 3.43 -9.87
CA GLY A 298 -1.45 2.48 -10.99
C GLY A 298 -0.71 1.18 -10.72
N ASP A 299 -0.30 0.50 -11.78
CA ASP A 299 0.33 -0.82 -11.69
C ASP A 299 1.73 -0.71 -11.06
N THR A 300 2.11 -1.71 -10.27
CA THR A 300 3.40 -1.74 -9.56
C THR A 300 4.58 -1.98 -10.49
N GLN A 301 5.79 -1.59 -10.06
CA GLN A 301 7.02 -1.88 -10.82
C GLN A 301 7.19 -3.39 -11.10
N THR A 302 6.67 -4.26 -10.25
CA THR A 302 6.63 -5.71 -10.49
C THR A 302 5.85 -6.06 -11.76
N ILE A 303 4.66 -5.48 -11.98
CA ILE A 303 3.88 -5.69 -13.21
C ILE A 303 4.64 -5.17 -14.45
N PHE A 304 5.39 -4.06 -14.32
CA PHE A 304 6.23 -3.56 -15.42
C PHE A 304 7.45 -4.46 -15.73
N ASN A 305 7.89 -5.28 -14.78
CA ASN A 305 9.03 -6.18 -14.93
C ASN A 305 8.64 -7.59 -15.38
N GLU A 306 7.38 -7.97 -15.17
CA GLU A 306 6.84 -9.25 -15.61
C GLU A 306 6.55 -9.24 -17.12
N SER A 307 6.75 -10.38 -17.77
CA SER A 307 6.23 -10.52 -19.14
C SER A 307 4.72 -10.55 -19.11
N ARG A 308 4.08 -10.05 -20.17
CA ARG A 308 2.62 -10.16 -20.35
C ARG A 308 2.07 -11.56 -20.07
N SER A 309 2.70 -12.61 -20.59
CA SER A 309 2.27 -14.00 -20.34
C SER A 309 2.35 -14.38 -18.86
N GLN A 310 3.34 -13.85 -18.14
CA GLN A 310 3.45 -14.06 -16.70
C GLN A 310 2.31 -13.37 -15.96
N VAL A 311 1.98 -12.11 -16.29
CA VAL A 311 0.85 -11.39 -15.67
C VAL A 311 -0.48 -12.14 -15.86
N PHE A 312 -0.73 -12.65 -17.07
CA PHE A 312 -1.91 -13.48 -17.36
C PHE A 312 -1.92 -14.78 -16.54
N GLN A 313 -0.77 -15.44 -16.39
CA GLN A 313 -0.67 -16.67 -15.61
C GLN A 313 -0.82 -16.42 -14.11
N ASP A 314 -0.24 -15.33 -13.60
CA ASP A 314 -0.40 -14.87 -12.22
C ASP A 314 -1.87 -14.61 -11.89
N PHE A 315 -2.59 -13.94 -12.79
CA PHE A 315 -4.03 -13.74 -12.64
C PHE A 315 -4.76 -15.08 -12.53
N ILE A 316 -4.51 -16.02 -13.46
CA ILE A 316 -5.16 -17.35 -13.46
C ILE A 316 -4.87 -18.12 -12.16
N ASN A 317 -3.65 -18.00 -11.63
CA ASN A 317 -3.22 -18.67 -10.41
C ASN A 317 -3.84 -18.06 -9.14
N ALA A 318 -4.04 -16.74 -9.14
CA ALA A 318 -4.51 -16.00 -7.97
C ALA A 318 -6.04 -16.06 -7.79
N VAL A 319 -6.81 -16.12 -8.89
CA VAL A 319 -8.27 -16.00 -8.82
C VAL A 319 -8.98 -17.36 -8.75
N PRO A 320 -10.15 -17.43 -8.08
CA PRO A 320 -10.99 -18.63 -8.10
C PRO A 320 -11.45 -19.01 -9.52
N GLN A 321 -11.80 -20.28 -9.71
CA GLN A 321 -12.15 -20.87 -11.01
C GLN A 321 -13.12 -20.03 -11.86
N PRO A 322 -14.22 -19.44 -11.32
CA PRO A 322 -15.13 -18.62 -12.11
C PRO A 322 -14.47 -17.44 -12.85
N PHE A 323 -13.38 -16.89 -12.31
CA PHE A 323 -12.71 -15.70 -12.85
C PHE A 323 -11.60 -16.05 -13.84
N GLN A 324 -11.11 -17.29 -13.90
CA GLN A 324 -9.99 -17.65 -14.79
C GLN A 324 -10.31 -17.47 -16.29
N VAL A 325 -11.60 -17.47 -16.66
CA VAL A 325 -12.06 -17.22 -18.03
C VAL A 325 -11.72 -15.79 -18.51
N LEU A 326 -11.62 -14.83 -17.58
CA LEU A 326 -11.39 -13.42 -17.88
C LEU A 326 -10.02 -13.15 -18.52
N ALA A 327 -9.02 -13.98 -18.22
CA ALA A 327 -7.71 -13.97 -18.85
C ALA A 327 -7.64 -14.80 -20.14
N LYS A 328 -8.77 -15.37 -20.61
CA LYS A 328 -8.83 -16.23 -21.80
C LYS A 328 -9.68 -15.62 -22.90
N THR A 329 -10.81 -14.99 -22.55
CA THR A 329 -11.82 -14.48 -23.51
C THR A 329 -11.24 -13.52 -24.55
N GLN A 330 -10.32 -12.64 -24.15
CA GLN A 330 -9.65 -11.71 -25.05
C GLN A 330 -8.12 -11.86 -25.05
N ALA A 331 -7.61 -13.05 -24.69
CA ALA A 331 -6.19 -13.31 -24.75
C ALA A 331 -5.67 -13.25 -26.21
N PRO A 332 -4.43 -12.79 -26.43
CA PRO A 332 -3.48 -12.25 -25.44
C PRO A 332 -3.70 -10.76 -25.13
N TYR A 333 -4.73 -10.11 -25.65
CA TYR A 333 -4.85 -8.66 -25.68
C TYR A 333 -5.32 -8.04 -24.37
N ARG A 334 -6.21 -8.67 -23.60
CA ARG A 334 -6.76 -8.09 -22.36
C ARG A 334 -7.17 -9.14 -21.34
N ILE A 335 -7.14 -8.77 -20.06
CA ILE A 335 -7.86 -9.46 -18.97
C ILE A 335 -9.11 -8.61 -18.66
N ILE A 336 -10.28 -9.10 -19.03
CA ILE A 336 -11.53 -8.31 -18.99
C ILE A 336 -12.21 -8.34 -17.62
N ALA A 337 -12.94 -7.28 -17.29
CA ALA A 337 -13.70 -7.24 -16.06
C ALA A 337 -14.87 -8.27 -16.09
N PRO A 338 -15.26 -8.83 -14.93
CA PRO A 338 -16.27 -9.89 -14.87
C PRO A 338 -17.62 -9.46 -15.45
N GLY A 339 -18.03 -8.21 -15.21
CA GLY A 339 -19.29 -7.63 -15.71
C GLY A 339 -19.37 -7.49 -17.23
N SER A 340 -18.27 -7.74 -17.96
CA SER A 340 -18.19 -7.71 -19.42
C SER A 340 -18.05 -9.10 -20.04
N ASP A 341 -17.81 -10.14 -19.25
CA ASP A 341 -17.67 -11.51 -19.75
C ASP A 341 -19.01 -12.25 -19.79
N PRO A 342 -19.36 -12.94 -20.90
CA PRO A 342 -20.62 -13.68 -21.04
C PRO A 342 -20.91 -14.68 -19.92
N SER A 343 -19.89 -15.21 -19.24
CA SER A 343 -20.09 -16.17 -18.15
C SER A 343 -20.79 -15.58 -16.92
N PHE A 344 -20.65 -14.27 -16.66
CA PHE A 344 -21.29 -13.59 -15.52
C PHE A 344 -22.57 -12.83 -15.91
N GLN A 345 -22.90 -12.77 -17.20
CA GLN A 345 -24.15 -12.20 -17.73
C GLN A 345 -25.35 -13.10 -17.44
N PRO A 346 -26.60 -12.58 -17.53
CA PRO A 346 -27.81 -13.40 -17.50
C PRO A 346 -27.72 -14.59 -18.49
N GLY A 347 -27.93 -15.81 -17.98
CA GLY A 347 -27.80 -17.05 -18.77
C GLY A 347 -26.40 -17.66 -18.82
N GLY A 348 -25.38 -16.95 -18.34
CA GLY A 348 -24.02 -17.46 -18.19
C GLY A 348 -23.86 -18.44 -17.03
N VAL A 349 -22.80 -19.24 -17.06
CA VAL A 349 -22.52 -20.28 -16.04
C VAL A 349 -22.30 -19.72 -14.64
N ASN A 350 -21.88 -18.45 -14.52
CA ASN A 350 -21.63 -17.73 -13.29
C ASN A 350 -22.68 -16.63 -13.03
N ALA A 351 -23.81 -16.61 -13.74
CA ALA A 351 -24.84 -15.55 -13.65
C ALA A 351 -25.40 -15.36 -12.23
N ASN A 352 -25.32 -16.39 -11.38
CA ASN A 352 -25.83 -16.37 -10.01
C ASN A 352 -24.73 -16.23 -8.94
N TYR A 353 -23.50 -15.88 -9.32
CA TYR A 353 -22.34 -15.82 -8.42
C TYR A 353 -22.59 -15.00 -7.14
N PHE A 354 -23.27 -13.86 -7.24
CA PHE A 354 -23.59 -13.02 -6.08
C PHE A 354 -25.00 -13.23 -5.50
N THR A 355 -25.91 -13.93 -6.20
CA THR A 355 -27.35 -13.90 -5.91
C THR A 355 -27.68 -14.17 -4.44
N SER A 356 -27.20 -15.27 -3.86
CA SER A 356 -27.49 -15.62 -2.47
C SER A 356 -26.88 -14.64 -1.45
N TYR A 357 -25.71 -14.09 -1.74
CA TYR A 357 -25.04 -13.13 -0.87
C TYR A 357 -25.70 -11.76 -0.91
N ALA A 358 -26.07 -11.28 -2.11
CA ALA A 358 -26.83 -10.04 -2.26
C ALA A 358 -28.16 -10.12 -1.51
N GLN A 359 -28.88 -11.24 -1.63
CA GLN A 359 -30.14 -11.47 -0.92
C GLN A 359 -29.97 -11.45 0.61
N SER A 360 -28.89 -12.01 1.15
CA SER A 360 -28.63 -11.96 2.60
C SER A 360 -28.28 -10.55 3.10
N ALA A 361 -27.81 -9.67 2.22
CA ALA A 361 -27.64 -8.24 2.48
C ALA A 361 -28.90 -7.40 2.15
N GLY A 362 -30.04 -8.03 1.82
CA GLY A 362 -31.29 -7.34 1.48
C GLY A 362 -31.31 -6.72 0.08
N VAL A 363 -30.40 -7.13 -0.81
CA VAL A 363 -30.29 -6.63 -2.18
C VAL A 363 -30.81 -7.70 -3.16
N ASN A 364 -31.66 -7.29 -4.10
CA ASN A 364 -32.10 -8.13 -5.21
C ASN A 364 -31.59 -7.55 -6.52
N GLU A 365 -30.37 -7.93 -6.91
CA GLU A 365 -29.71 -7.46 -8.11
C GLU A 365 -28.95 -8.59 -8.80
N THR A 366 -28.78 -8.49 -10.11
CA THR A 366 -28.03 -9.48 -10.91
C THR A 366 -26.54 -9.41 -10.61
N THR A 367 -25.85 -10.55 -10.74
CA THR A 367 -24.38 -10.62 -10.62
C THR A 367 -23.67 -9.62 -11.54
N GLN A 368 -24.13 -9.49 -12.79
CA GLN A 368 -23.58 -8.52 -13.74
C GLN A 368 -23.64 -7.09 -13.19
N TYR A 369 -24.81 -6.66 -12.71
CA TYR A 369 -25.00 -5.30 -12.21
C TYR A 369 -24.32 -5.05 -10.87
N ILE A 370 -24.09 -6.08 -10.06
CA ILE A 370 -23.21 -5.97 -8.89
C ILE A 370 -21.76 -5.70 -9.33
N PHE A 371 -21.22 -6.47 -10.28
CA PHE A 371 -19.85 -6.21 -10.77
C PHE A 371 -19.70 -4.83 -11.41
N GLY A 372 -20.69 -4.39 -12.19
CA GLY A 372 -20.66 -3.11 -12.90
C GLY A 372 -21.29 -1.93 -12.15
N CYS A 373 -21.69 -2.10 -10.88
CA CYS A 373 -22.50 -1.14 -10.12
C CYS A 373 -23.61 -0.45 -10.92
N ALA A 374 -24.35 -1.24 -11.69
CA ALA A 374 -25.41 -0.77 -12.56
C ALA A 374 -26.78 -1.09 -11.96
N GLY A 375 -27.86 -0.78 -12.70
CA GLY A 375 -29.22 -1.03 -12.23
C GLY A 375 -29.51 -0.32 -10.91
N THR A 376 -29.96 -1.07 -9.91
CA THR A 376 -30.26 -0.52 -8.57
C THR A 376 -29.00 -0.11 -7.80
N MET A 377 -27.82 -0.60 -8.19
CA MET A 377 -26.54 -0.25 -7.57
C MET A 377 -25.97 1.08 -8.06
N ALA A 378 -26.46 1.60 -9.20
CA ALA A 378 -25.95 2.84 -9.79
C ALA A 378 -26.12 4.05 -8.87
N SER A 379 -27.14 4.07 -8.02
CA SER A 379 -27.37 5.13 -7.03
C SER A 379 -26.94 4.76 -5.60
N ASN A 380 -26.26 3.62 -5.40
CA ASN A 380 -25.85 3.13 -4.09
C ASN A 380 -24.38 2.68 -4.08
N PRO A 381 -23.43 3.64 -4.19
CA PRO A 381 -22.01 3.34 -4.29
C PRO A 381 -21.48 2.53 -3.12
N THR A 382 -21.88 2.88 -1.89
CA THR A 382 -21.46 2.17 -0.67
C THR A 382 -21.89 0.70 -0.68
N MET A 383 -23.15 0.40 -1.03
CA MET A 383 -23.61 -0.98 -1.09
C MET A 383 -22.96 -1.75 -2.24
N CYS A 384 -22.77 -1.12 -3.40
CA CYS A 384 -22.09 -1.80 -4.51
C CYS A 384 -20.66 -2.20 -4.14
N ALA A 385 -19.90 -1.26 -3.57
CA ALA A 385 -18.55 -1.52 -3.08
C ALA A 385 -18.56 -2.61 -2.00
N ALA A 386 -19.51 -2.55 -1.06
CA ALA A 386 -19.63 -3.55 -0.01
C ALA A 386 -19.95 -4.96 -0.54
N LEU A 387 -20.78 -5.08 -1.59
CA LEU A 387 -21.06 -6.37 -2.24
C LEU A 387 -19.82 -6.90 -2.97
N ASN A 388 -19.15 -6.07 -3.78
CA ASN A 388 -17.92 -6.47 -4.49
C ASN A 388 -16.81 -6.90 -3.53
N ARG A 389 -16.70 -6.25 -2.37
CA ARG A 389 -15.67 -6.53 -1.34
C ARG A 389 -16.06 -7.60 -0.32
N HIS A 390 -17.26 -8.17 -0.43
CA HIS A 390 -17.84 -9.13 0.52
C HIS A 390 -17.91 -8.60 1.97
N VAL A 391 -18.37 -7.37 2.14
CA VAL A 391 -18.58 -6.73 3.46
C VAL A 391 -20.00 -6.22 3.66
N ALA A 392 -20.92 -6.41 2.71
CA ALA A 392 -22.29 -5.90 2.75
C ALA A 392 -23.11 -6.33 3.98
N THR A 393 -22.81 -7.50 4.56
CA THR A 393 -23.46 -8.01 5.78
C THR A 393 -22.73 -7.64 7.07
N LEU A 394 -21.58 -6.99 6.97
CA LEU A 394 -20.82 -6.51 8.13
C LEU A 394 -21.33 -5.13 8.59
N PRO A 395 -21.04 -4.73 9.85
CA PRO A 395 -21.32 -3.37 10.32
C PRO A 395 -20.69 -2.32 9.40
N SER A 396 -21.32 -1.16 9.25
CA SER A 396 -20.88 -0.11 8.32
C SER A 396 -19.43 0.33 8.52
N SER A 397 -18.92 0.34 9.75
CA SER A 397 -17.52 0.65 10.05
C SER A 397 -16.54 -0.34 9.41
N SER A 398 -16.95 -1.60 9.25
CA SER A 398 -16.15 -2.64 8.59
C SER A 398 -16.26 -2.57 7.07
N GLN A 399 -17.29 -1.93 6.52
CA GLN A 399 -17.47 -1.78 5.08
C GLN A 399 -16.49 -0.78 4.45
N SER A 400 -15.91 0.09 5.26
CA SER A 400 -14.86 1.03 4.88
C SER A 400 -13.45 0.60 5.32
N ASP A 401 -13.30 -0.57 5.95
CA ASP A 401 -12.00 -1.07 6.45
C ASP A 401 -11.38 -2.03 5.42
N PRO A 402 -10.29 -1.63 4.71
CA PRO A 402 -9.67 -2.45 3.68
C PRO A 402 -9.17 -3.80 4.18
N THR A 403 -8.87 -3.93 5.48
CA THR A 403 -8.43 -5.20 6.07
C THR A 403 -9.53 -6.26 6.11
N LYS A 404 -10.79 -5.88 5.82
CA LYS A 404 -11.95 -6.79 5.78
C LYS A 404 -12.32 -7.21 4.37
N PHE A 405 -11.75 -6.58 3.34
CA PHE A 405 -12.17 -6.81 1.97
C PHE A 405 -11.66 -8.15 1.44
N TYR A 406 -12.51 -8.83 0.66
CA TYR A 406 -12.18 -10.04 -0.09
C TYR A 406 -11.70 -11.23 0.77
N LEU A 407 -12.00 -11.24 2.07
CA LEU A 407 -11.62 -12.33 2.98
C LEU A 407 -12.45 -13.61 2.79
N SER A 408 -13.61 -13.50 2.15
CA SER A 408 -14.55 -14.59 1.87
C SER A 408 -15.25 -14.38 0.54
N GLY A 409 -15.77 -15.47 -0.05
CA GLY A 409 -16.55 -15.43 -1.28
C GLY A 409 -18.07 -15.56 -1.02
N PRO A 410 -18.92 -15.10 -1.97
CA PRO A 410 -18.56 -14.50 -3.25
C PRO A 410 -18.02 -13.07 -3.12
N ALA A 411 -16.97 -12.74 -3.88
CA ALA A 411 -16.34 -11.42 -3.92
C ALA A 411 -15.78 -11.14 -5.32
N ASN A 412 -15.44 -9.89 -5.62
CA ASN A 412 -14.81 -9.52 -6.87
C ASN A 412 -13.30 -9.78 -6.82
N TYR A 413 -12.91 -11.05 -7.05
CA TYR A 413 -11.51 -11.47 -7.04
C TYR A 413 -10.69 -10.92 -8.23
N TYR A 414 -11.36 -10.44 -9.29
CA TYR A 414 -10.70 -9.65 -10.34
C TYR A 414 -10.19 -8.31 -9.78
N ALA A 415 -11.05 -7.55 -9.10
CA ALA A 415 -10.65 -6.30 -8.47
C ALA A 415 -9.57 -6.52 -7.41
N LYS A 416 -9.73 -7.54 -6.55
CA LYS A 416 -8.72 -7.91 -5.54
C LYS A 416 -7.33 -8.11 -6.16
N PHE A 417 -7.23 -8.84 -7.28
CA PHE A 417 -5.96 -9.06 -7.96
C PHE A 417 -5.29 -7.73 -8.36
N TRP A 418 -6.06 -6.78 -8.89
CA TRP A 418 -5.51 -5.49 -9.27
C TRP A 418 -5.11 -4.63 -8.07
N HIS A 419 -5.84 -4.67 -6.96
CA HIS A 419 -5.34 -4.07 -5.71
C HIS A 419 -4.03 -4.71 -5.25
N ASP A 420 -3.92 -6.04 -5.27
CA ASP A 420 -2.69 -6.74 -4.87
C ASP A 420 -1.48 -6.38 -5.76
N LYS A 421 -1.74 -5.93 -7.00
CA LYS A 421 -0.71 -5.59 -8.01
C LYS A 421 -0.60 -4.08 -8.28
N ALA A 422 -1.29 -3.24 -7.50
CA ALA A 422 -1.28 -1.79 -7.64
C ALA A 422 -0.46 -1.08 -6.55
N ILE A 423 0.11 0.07 -6.92
CA ILE A 423 0.86 0.95 -6.03
C ILE A 423 -0.05 1.35 -4.87
N ASN A 424 0.42 1.17 -3.64
CA ASN A 424 -0.35 1.41 -2.43
C ASN A 424 -1.64 0.58 -2.30
N ASN A 425 -1.78 -0.47 -3.11
CA ASN A 425 -2.99 -1.27 -3.25
C ASN A 425 -4.21 -0.44 -3.69
N LEU A 426 -3.97 0.66 -4.41
CA LEU A 426 -4.99 1.55 -4.92
C LEU A 426 -5.25 1.26 -6.40
N ALA A 427 -6.40 0.69 -6.70
CA ALA A 427 -6.78 0.29 -8.05
C ALA A 427 -8.25 0.59 -8.32
N TYR A 428 -8.55 1.08 -9.52
CA TYR A 428 -9.93 1.18 -9.97
C TYR A 428 -10.35 -0.16 -10.62
N GLY A 429 -10.68 -1.17 -9.80
CA GLY A 429 -10.97 -2.54 -10.25
C GLY A 429 -12.44 -2.81 -10.60
N PHE A 430 -13.36 -1.97 -10.13
CA PHE A 430 -14.78 -1.95 -10.47
C PHE A 430 -15.34 -0.54 -10.26
N PRO A 431 -16.51 -0.16 -10.81
CA PRO A 431 -17.10 1.15 -10.54
C PRO A 431 -17.29 1.35 -9.03
N TYR A 432 -17.10 2.56 -8.49
CA TYR A 432 -17.16 2.80 -7.04
C TYR A 432 -16.05 2.17 -6.18
N ASP A 433 -14.92 1.78 -6.77
CA ASP A 433 -13.73 1.43 -5.98
C ASP A 433 -13.16 2.62 -5.18
N ASP A 434 -13.52 3.85 -5.56
CA ASP A 434 -13.20 5.08 -4.83
C ASP A 434 -13.87 5.17 -3.46
N VAL A 435 -14.91 4.35 -3.19
CA VAL A 435 -15.47 4.22 -1.84
C VAL A 435 -14.38 3.75 -0.88
N ALA A 436 -14.23 4.46 0.25
CA ALA A 436 -13.15 4.29 1.22
C ALA A 436 -11.75 4.57 0.66
N GLY A 437 -11.65 5.31 -0.45
CA GLY A 437 -10.39 5.76 -1.04
C GLY A 437 -9.49 4.62 -1.47
N GLN A 438 -10.04 3.62 -2.18
CA GLN A 438 -9.28 2.46 -2.67
C GLN A 438 -9.01 2.48 -4.17
N SER A 439 -9.53 3.46 -4.90
CA SER A 439 -9.21 3.62 -6.32
C SER A 439 -7.82 4.23 -6.52
N SER A 440 -7.28 4.09 -7.73
CA SER A 440 -6.08 4.79 -8.19
C SER A 440 -6.34 6.27 -8.54
N PHE A 441 -7.36 6.88 -7.96
CA PHE A 441 -7.71 8.28 -8.19
C PHE A 441 -6.80 9.22 -7.41
N ILE A 442 -6.26 10.21 -8.13
CA ILE A 442 -5.49 11.32 -7.57
C ILE A 442 -6.13 12.64 -7.99
N SER A 443 -6.18 13.57 -7.04
CA SER A 443 -6.66 14.92 -7.28
C SER A 443 -5.82 15.91 -6.51
N HIS A 444 -5.32 16.93 -7.19
CA HIS A 444 -4.56 17.98 -6.52
C HIS A 444 -4.56 19.30 -7.30
N ALA A 445 -4.44 20.41 -6.57
CA ALA A 445 -4.42 21.75 -7.13
C ALA A 445 -3.02 22.12 -7.64
N ASN A 446 -2.97 23.11 -8.55
CA ASN A 446 -1.76 23.66 -9.15
C ASN A 446 -0.80 22.59 -9.71
N PRO A 447 -1.32 21.65 -10.53
CA PRO A 447 -0.47 20.62 -11.11
C PRO A 447 0.59 21.26 -12.01
N GLN A 448 1.80 20.73 -11.97
CA GLN A 448 2.89 21.17 -12.84
C GLN A 448 3.10 20.17 -13.96
N TRP A 449 3.22 18.90 -13.59
CA TRP A 449 3.42 17.82 -14.55
C TRP A 449 2.79 16.51 -14.10
N LEU A 450 2.50 15.66 -15.08
CA LEU A 450 2.07 14.28 -14.93
C LEU A 450 3.00 13.40 -15.76
N GLU A 451 3.70 12.46 -15.13
CA GLU A 451 4.36 11.38 -15.86
C GLU A 451 3.39 10.20 -15.99
N VAL A 452 3.31 9.60 -17.18
CA VAL A 452 2.55 8.38 -17.45
C VAL A 452 3.47 7.31 -18.00
N ALA A 453 3.67 6.23 -17.25
CA ALA A 453 4.49 5.10 -17.65
C ALA A 453 3.65 4.06 -18.41
N VAL A 454 4.14 3.65 -19.60
CA VAL A 454 3.51 2.65 -20.46
C VAL A 454 4.41 1.42 -20.53
N GLY A 455 3.96 0.29 -20.01
CA GLY A 455 4.69 -0.97 -20.01
C GLY A 455 4.15 -1.99 -21.01
N PHE A 456 4.77 -3.18 -21.05
CA PHE A 456 4.30 -4.29 -21.87
C PHE A 456 4.63 -5.67 -21.31
#